data_AF-A0A1Y4K1V6-F1
#
_entry.id   AF-A0A1Y4K1V6-F1
#
_cell.length_a   1.000
_cell.length_b   1.000
_cell.length_c   1.000
_cell.angle_alpha   90.00
_cell.angle_beta   90.00
_cell.angle_gamma   90.00
#
_symmetry.space_group_name_H-M   'P 1'
#
loop_
_entity.id
_entity.type
_entity.pdbx_description
1 polymer ?
#
loop_
_entity_poly.entity_id
_entity_poly.type
_entity_poly.pdbx_seq_one_letter_code
_entity_poly.pdbx_strand_id
1 'polypeptide(L)'
;MITDQKTQNRLHADTGTELFSIRQRKEAVTRMLDILKETPECLQVMNHIPAYAMDDDTSEWWNSEESENFMNSLLEVMESYTPDGYRFGPKSGTTDLYGYWESKTGRTTLFHLLFSLESGYEWGKGLSHEKTDAFYKEIKEKFHGEGFDTDRTGCTSQAIYLVKGKTRLYVHPMEISGYCETLHIPQITAILKKGGRTFRLVKDTIAEEVYSFTDEEEMEYYRARYGTCIHRNILDAFSNRRAGKEDILSMMASRINVATTSHLHGIGYDSPAYRFVHEAYDRLVNNGKLKENVREIGCCNIIMAISNTNAI
;
A
#
# COMPACT_ATOMS: atom_id res chain seq x y z
N MET A 1 25.54 -7.05 2.81
CA MET A 1 25.40 -8.43 3.36
C MET A 1 24.57 -8.36 4.62
N ILE A 2 23.47 -9.10 4.68
CA ILE A 2 22.56 -9.11 5.82
C ILE A 2 22.66 -10.47 6.50
N THR A 3 22.64 -10.51 7.83
CA THR A 3 22.67 -11.76 8.60
C THR A 3 21.40 -11.86 9.42
N ASP A 4 20.63 -12.92 9.19
CA ASP A 4 19.48 -13.25 10.01
C ASP A 4 19.95 -13.62 11.41
N GLN A 5 19.51 -12.87 12.43
CA GLN A 5 20.04 -13.04 13.78
C GLN A 5 19.63 -14.38 14.42
N LYS A 6 18.52 -14.97 13.96
CA LYS A 6 17.93 -16.18 14.55
C LYS A 6 18.51 -17.46 13.96
N THR A 7 18.72 -17.50 12.65
CA THR A 7 19.18 -18.65 11.87
C THR A 7 20.65 -18.56 11.50
N GLN A 8 21.26 -17.36 11.62
CA GLN A 8 22.61 -17.05 11.15
C GLN A 8 22.78 -17.17 9.63
N ASN A 9 21.69 -17.33 8.88
CA ASN A 9 21.71 -17.34 7.43
C ASN A 9 22.13 -15.96 6.89
N ARG A 10 22.90 -15.97 5.80
CA ARG A 10 23.45 -14.76 5.19
C ARG A 10 22.79 -14.49 3.86
N LEU A 11 22.30 -13.26 3.70
CA LEU A 11 21.80 -12.74 2.44
C LEU A 11 22.84 -11.83 1.81
N HIS A 12 23.13 -12.06 0.54
CA HIS A 12 24.08 -11.26 -0.25
C HIS A 12 23.41 -10.02 -0.86
N ALA A 13 22.71 -9.27 -0.02
CA ALA A 13 22.01 -8.04 -0.36
C ALA A 13 22.42 -6.89 0.57
N ASP A 14 22.18 -5.67 0.09
CA ASP A 14 22.22 -4.44 0.87
C ASP A 14 20.80 -3.93 1.12
N THR A 15 20.62 -3.07 2.11
CA THR A 15 19.32 -2.48 2.45
C THR A 15 19.24 -1.03 1.97
N GLY A 16 18.02 -0.54 1.71
CA GLY A 16 17.77 0.83 1.24
C GLY A 16 18.13 1.07 -0.23
N THR A 17 18.48 0.02 -0.97
CA THR A 17 18.79 0.08 -2.41
C THR A 17 17.90 -0.85 -3.22
N GLU A 18 17.72 -0.53 -4.49
CA GLU A 18 17.08 -1.43 -5.46
C GLU A 18 17.98 -2.64 -5.68
N LEU A 19 17.40 -3.85 -5.61
CA LEU A 19 18.13 -5.11 -5.81
C LEU A 19 17.95 -5.65 -7.23
N PHE A 20 16.74 -5.58 -7.77
CA PHE A 20 16.41 -6.03 -9.13
C PHE A 20 15.06 -5.48 -9.60
N SER A 21 14.82 -5.53 -10.91
CA SER A 21 13.51 -5.33 -11.51
C SER A 21 12.86 -6.66 -11.87
N ILE A 22 11.63 -6.92 -11.42
CA ILE A 22 10.87 -8.11 -11.84
C ILE A 22 10.45 -8.07 -13.32
N ARG A 23 10.60 -6.93 -14.01
CA ARG A 23 10.41 -6.85 -15.47
C ARG A 23 11.52 -7.56 -16.24
N GLN A 24 12.71 -7.67 -15.65
CA GLN A 24 13.86 -8.37 -16.22
C GLN A 24 13.97 -9.74 -15.57
N ARG A 25 13.08 -10.67 -15.95
CA ARG A 25 12.86 -11.95 -15.23
C ARG A 25 14.16 -12.74 -14.98
N LYS A 26 15.00 -12.93 -16.01
CA LYS A 26 16.28 -13.63 -15.87
C LYS A 26 17.22 -12.94 -14.87
N GLU A 27 17.37 -11.63 -14.98
CA GLU A 27 18.22 -10.84 -14.10
C GLU A 27 17.71 -10.90 -12.65
N ALA A 28 16.39 -10.74 -12.45
CA ALA A 28 15.76 -10.85 -11.14
C ALA A 28 15.98 -12.23 -10.52
N VAL A 29 15.72 -13.32 -11.28
CA VAL A 29 15.91 -14.70 -10.80
C VAL A 29 17.38 -14.96 -10.47
N THR A 30 18.31 -14.57 -11.34
CA THR A 30 19.74 -14.74 -11.12
C THR A 30 20.19 -13.98 -9.87
N ARG A 31 19.71 -12.75 -9.70
CA ARG A 31 20.05 -11.94 -8.53
C ARG A 31 19.46 -12.51 -7.25
N MET A 32 18.21 -13.00 -7.25
CA MET A 32 17.60 -13.66 -6.10
C MET A 32 18.38 -14.91 -5.70
N LEU A 33 18.79 -15.75 -6.66
CA LEU A 33 19.63 -16.92 -6.38
C LEU A 33 20.99 -16.54 -5.78
N ASP A 34 21.65 -15.50 -6.28
CA ASP A 34 22.92 -15.03 -5.69
C ASP A 34 22.73 -14.48 -4.26
N ILE A 35 21.61 -13.77 -4.01
CA ILE A 35 21.27 -13.28 -2.67
C ILE A 35 21.06 -14.46 -1.71
N LEU A 36 20.34 -15.49 -2.17
CA LEU A 36 19.91 -16.65 -1.38
C LEU A 36 20.93 -17.81 -1.38
N LYS A 37 22.08 -17.71 -2.04
CA LYS A 37 22.99 -18.86 -2.28
C LYS A 37 23.46 -19.62 -1.03
N GLU A 38 23.40 -19.00 0.15
CA GLU A 38 23.75 -19.62 1.43
C GLU A 38 22.52 -20.11 2.24
N THR A 39 21.30 -20.01 1.68
CA THR A 39 20.08 -20.50 2.31
C THR A 39 19.78 -21.95 1.89
N PRO A 40 19.18 -22.77 2.78
CA PRO A 40 18.79 -24.14 2.45
C PRO A 40 17.83 -24.24 1.26
N GLU A 41 16.94 -23.26 1.10
CA GLU A 41 15.92 -23.22 0.05
C GLU A 41 16.53 -23.01 -1.34
N CYS A 42 17.59 -22.19 -1.44
CA CYS A 42 18.26 -21.91 -2.72
C CYS A 42 18.80 -23.20 -3.39
N LEU A 43 19.32 -24.13 -2.58
CA LEU A 43 19.84 -25.42 -3.06
C LEU A 43 18.74 -26.32 -3.65
N GLN A 44 17.52 -26.20 -3.15
CA GLN A 44 16.38 -27.00 -3.62
C GLN A 44 15.83 -26.43 -4.93
N VAL A 45 15.82 -25.11 -5.07
CA VAL A 45 15.17 -24.43 -6.20
C VAL A 45 16.05 -24.29 -7.45
N MET A 46 17.38 -24.38 -7.33
CA MET A 46 18.30 -24.28 -8.48
C MET A 46 18.02 -25.30 -9.60
N ASN A 47 17.53 -26.49 -9.26
CA ASN A 47 17.27 -27.55 -10.24
C ASN A 47 15.98 -27.35 -11.04
N HIS A 48 15.16 -26.33 -10.72
CA HIS A 48 13.94 -26.02 -11.45
C HIS A 48 14.16 -25.12 -12.65
N ILE A 49 15.35 -24.53 -12.82
CA ILE A 49 15.68 -23.80 -14.05
C ILE A 49 16.26 -24.79 -15.06
N PRO A 50 15.66 -24.93 -16.26
CA PRO A 50 16.22 -25.78 -17.29
C PRO A 50 17.63 -25.32 -17.68
N ALA A 51 18.58 -26.25 -17.78
CA ALA A 51 19.97 -25.94 -18.13
C ALA A 51 20.09 -25.11 -19.42
N TYR A 52 19.27 -25.41 -20.43
CA TYR A 52 19.26 -24.66 -21.69
C TYR A 52 18.83 -23.18 -21.50
N ALA A 53 17.98 -22.88 -20.53
CA ALA A 53 17.50 -21.52 -20.27
C ALA A 53 18.52 -20.70 -19.45
N MET A 54 19.33 -21.38 -18.63
CA MET A 54 20.44 -20.73 -17.92
C MET A 54 21.49 -20.19 -18.90
N ASP A 55 21.84 -20.97 -19.91
CA ASP A 55 22.88 -20.63 -20.88
C ASP A 55 22.40 -19.70 -22.02
N ASP A 56 21.08 -19.58 -22.22
CA ASP A 56 20.47 -18.75 -23.26
C ASP A 56 19.58 -17.63 -22.68
N ASP A 57 20.05 -16.39 -22.79
CA ASP A 57 19.32 -15.18 -22.38
C ASP A 57 18.01 -14.96 -23.16
N THR A 58 17.90 -15.55 -24.36
CA THR A 58 16.76 -15.38 -25.26
C THR A 58 15.76 -16.53 -25.19
N SER A 59 16.00 -17.50 -24.31
CA SER A 59 15.16 -18.67 -24.16
C SER A 59 13.69 -18.30 -23.93
N GLU A 60 12.80 -18.92 -24.72
CA GLU A 60 11.35 -18.75 -24.56
C GLU A 60 10.86 -19.17 -23.16
N TRP A 61 11.64 -20.02 -22.46
CA TRP A 61 11.34 -20.40 -21.09
C TRP A 61 11.21 -19.19 -20.17
N TRP A 62 12.03 -18.15 -20.33
CA TRP A 62 11.93 -16.92 -19.54
C TRP A 62 10.63 -16.14 -19.78
N ASN A 63 9.86 -16.46 -20.83
CA ASN A 63 8.55 -15.88 -21.08
C ASN A 63 7.40 -16.84 -20.72
N SER A 64 7.71 -18.02 -20.19
CA SER A 64 6.72 -19.03 -19.81
C SER A 64 6.07 -18.75 -18.46
N GLU A 65 4.90 -19.37 -18.24
CA GLU A 65 4.20 -19.40 -16.95
C GLU A 65 5.02 -20.15 -15.88
N GLU A 66 5.78 -21.18 -16.27
CA GLU A 66 6.65 -21.93 -15.36
C GLU A 66 7.74 -21.03 -14.76
N SER A 67 8.39 -20.21 -15.59
CA SER A 67 9.40 -19.25 -15.13
C SER A 67 8.80 -18.17 -14.24
N GLU A 68 7.56 -17.76 -14.50
CA GLU A 68 6.83 -16.81 -13.66
C GLU A 68 6.49 -17.37 -12.29
N ASN A 69 5.97 -18.60 -12.23
CA ASN A 69 5.69 -19.31 -11.00
C ASN A 69 6.96 -19.51 -10.18
N PHE A 70 8.06 -19.88 -10.83
CA PHE A 70 9.36 -20.01 -10.19
C PHE A 70 9.85 -18.70 -9.57
N MET A 71 9.74 -17.59 -10.31
CA MET A 71 10.08 -16.27 -9.79
C MET A 71 9.22 -15.90 -8.58
N ASN A 72 7.92 -16.18 -8.60
CA ASN A 72 7.03 -15.92 -7.45
C ASN A 72 7.44 -16.74 -6.21
N SER A 73 7.82 -18.00 -6.37
CA SER A 73 8.36 -18.81 -5.27
C SER A 73 9.67 -18.23 -4.71
N LEU A 74 10.55 -17.69 -5.55
CA LEU A 74 11.75 -17.00 -5.06
C LEU A 74 11.42 -15.72 -4.28
N LEU A 75 10.41 -14.96 -4.71
CA LEU A 75 9.95 -13.77 -3.98
C LEU A 75 9.40 -14.13 -2.59
N GLU A 76 8.70 -15.26 -2.45
CA GLU A 76 8.25 -15.80 -1.16
C GLU A 76 9.43 -16.12 -0.23
N VAL A 77 10.49 -16.76 -0.76
CA VAL A 77 11.71 -17.03 0.02
C VAL A 77 12.42 -15.72 0.40
N MET A 78 12.51 -14.77 -0.52
CA MET A 78 13.09 -13.45 -0.24
C MET A 78 12.34 -12.70 0.87
N GLU A 79 11.00 -12.79 0.89
CA GLU A 79 10.17 -12.20 1.93
C GLU A 79 10.35 -12.91 3.28
N SER A 80 10.47 -14.24 3.31
CA SER A 80 10.64 -15.01 4.56
C SER A 80 11.95 -14.69 5.27
N TYR A 81 12.98 -14.31 4.51
CA TYR A 81 14.27 -13.83 5.02
C TYR A 81 14.35 -12.31 5.20
N THR A 82 13.21 -11.60 5.21
CA THR A 82 13.21 -10.14 5.43
C THR A 82 13.87 -9.81 6.77
N PRO A 83 14.90 -8.93 6.79
CA PRO A 83 15.58 -8.59 8.02
C PRO A 83 14.69 -7.80 8.98
N ASP A 84 14.92 -7.95 10.29
CA ASP A 84 14.22 -7.17 11.32
C ASP A 84 14.35 -5.65 11.08
N GLY A 85 13.22 -4.95 11.15
CA GLY A 85 13.17 -3.50 10.88
C GLY A 85 13.16 -3.14 9.39
N TYR A 86 13.06 -4.13 8.50
CA TYR A 86 12.91 -3.94 7.06
C TYR A 86 11.62 -4.59 6.55
N ARG A 87 11.22 -4.19 5.33
CA ARG A 87 10.23 -4.88 4.51
C ARG A 87 10.88 -5.29 3.20
N PHE A 88 10.55 -6.47 2.71
CA PHE A 88 10.78 -6.82 1.31
C PHE A 88 9.64 -6.28 0.45
N GLY A 89 9.97 -5.81 -0.76
CA GLY A 89 8.97 -5.45 -1.74
C GLY A 89 9.39 -4.32 -2.65
N PRO A 90 8.43 -3.77 -3.41
CA PRO A 90 8.72 -2.73 -4.37
C PRO A 90 9.15 -1.42 -3.68
N LYS A 91 9.95 -0.63 -4.40
CA LYS A 91 10.23 0.77 -4.09
C LYS A 91 8.95 1.58 -4.26
N SER A 92 8.69 2.46 -3.30
CA SER A 92 7.54 3.36 -3.33
C SER A 92 7.45 4.10 -4.68
N GLY A 93 6.26 4.11 -5.28
CA GLY A 93 6.00 4.71 -6.59
C GLY A 93 6.25 3.79 -7.80
N THR A 94 6.77 2.58 -7.61
CA THR A 94 7.00 1.60 -8.69
C THR A 94 6.36 0.26 -8.35
N THR A 95 5.97 -0.53 -9.35
CA THR A 95 5.41 -1.88 -9.17
C THR A 95 6.45 -2.99 -9.35
N ASP A 96 7.65 -2.64 -9.80
CA ASP A 96 8.60 -3.61 -10.34
C ASP A 96 10.02 -3.59 -9.76
N LEU A 97 10.44 -2.53 -9.06
CA LEU A 97 11.78 -2.43 -8.51
C LEU A 97 11.79 -2.92 -7.06
N TYR A 98 12.35 -4.10 -6.79
CA TYR A 98 12.28 -4.76 -5.50
C TYR A 98 13.56 -4.54 -4.67
N GLY A 99 13.40 -4.50 -3.35
CA GLY A 99 14.50 -4.34 -2.40
C GLY A 99 14.07 -4.56 -0.95
N TYR A 100 15.02 -4.43 -0.03
CA TYR A 100 14.77 -4.39 1.41
C TYR A 100 14.76 -2.93 1.89
N TRP A 101 13.60 -2.44 2.29
CA TRP A 101 13.37 -1.05 2.65
C TRP A 101 13.12 -0.93 4.14
N GLU A 102 13.59 0.15 4.77
CA GLU A 102 13.36 0.37 6.21
C GLU A 102 11.84 0.35 6.49
N SER A 103 11.43 -0.53 7.41
CA SER A 103 10.06 -0.64 7.89
C SER A 103 10.03 -0.28 9.36
N LYS A 104 9.47 0.89 9.66
CA LYS A 104 9.42 1.42 11.04
C LYS A 104 8.52 0.61 11.96
N THR A 105 7.74 -0.33 11.42
CA THR A 105 6.77 -1.12 12.17
C THR A 105 7.10 -2.61 12.20
N GLY A 106 8.05 -3.09 11.38
CA GLY A 106 8.42 -4.52 11.31
C GLY A 106 7.26 -5.46 10.95
N ARG A 107 6.17 -4.92 10.41
CA ARG A 107 4.92 -5.65 10.13
C ARG A 107 4.67 -5.76 8.63
N THR A 108 3.84 -6.74 8.25
CA THR A 108 3.38 -6.96 6.87
C THR A 108 2.79 -5.66 6.32
N THR A 109 3.58 -4.95 5.52
CA THR A 109 3.17 -3.71 4.90
C THR A 109 2.41 -4.07 3.63
N LEU A 110 1.17 -3.63 3.53
CA LEU A 110 0.38 -3.74 2.31
C LEU A 110 0.70 -2.53 1.42
N PHE A 111 0.30 -2.59 0.16
CA PHE A 111 0.51 -1.51 -0.80
C PHE A 111 -0.82 -1.10 -1.40
N HIS A 112 -1.07 0.21 -1.44
CA HIS A 112 -2.18 0.78 -2.18
C HIS A 112 -1.82 0.77 -3.67
N LEU A 113 -2.48 -0.12 -4.41
CA LEU A 113 -2.29 -0.26 -5.85
C LEU A 113 -3.39 0.48 -6.61
N LEU A 114 -3.01 1.05 -7.75
CA LEU A 114 -3.92 1.63 -8.72
C LEU A 114 -3.56 1.10 -10.11
N PHE A 115 -4.50 0.38 -10.72
CA PHE A 115 -4.41 -0.13 -12.07
C PHE A 115 -5.45 0.55 -12.94
N SER A 116 -5.04 1.52 -13.75
CA SER A 116 -5.94 2.21 -14.68
C SER A 116 -6.22 1.33 -15.89
N LEU A 117 -7.50 1.18 -16.23
CA LEU A 117 -7.98 0.32 -17.30
C LEU A 117 -8.67 1.12 -18.40
N GLU A 118 -8.49 0.69 -19.64
CA GLU A 118 -9.28 1.11 -20.79
C GLU A 118 -10.29 0.00 -21.11
N SER A 119 -11.57 0.24 -20.81
CA SER A 119 -12.68 -0.71 -21.04
C SER A 119 -13.78 -0.17 -21.96
N GLY A 120 -13.62 1.07 -22.45
CA GLY A 120 -14.67 1.81 -23.16
C GLY A 120 -15.73 2.42 -22.24
N TYR A 121 -15.46 2.51 -20.94
CA TYR A 121 -16.31 3.19 -19.97
C TYR A 121 -16.34 4.70 -20.22
N GLU A 122 -17.54 5.29 -20.23
CA GLU A 122 -17.73 6.74 -20.39
C GLU A 122 -18.12 7.39 -19.06
N TRP A 123 -17.37 8.41 -18.61
CA TRP A 123 -17.68 9.12 -17.37
C TRP A 123 -19.11 9.70 -17.37
N GLY A 124 -19.87 9.43 -16.31
CA GLY A 124 -21.26 9.85 -16.17
C GLY A 124 -22.30 9.03 -16.95
N LYS A 125 -21.87 8.14 -17.87
CA LYS A 125 -22.77 7.23 -18.61
C LYS A 125 -22.55 5.76 -18.28
N GLY A 126 -21.33 5.39 -17.89
CA GLY A 126 -20.93 4.03 -17.60
C GLY A 126 -20.71 3.17 -18.85
N LEU A 127 -20.75 1.86 -18.65
CA LEU A 127 -20.82 0.85 -19.71
C LEU A 127 -22.27 0.44 -19.95
N SER A 128 -22.57 -0.11 -21.13
CA SER A 128 -23.84 -0.81 -21.34
C SER A 128 -23.91 -2.03 -20.41
N HIS A 129 -25.12 -2.51 -20.10
CA HIS A 129 -25.31 -3.64 -19.21
C HIS A 129 -24.55 -4.90 -19.68
N GLU A 130 -24.67 -5.22 -20.97
CA GLU A 130 -23.96 -6.36 -21.60
C GLU A 130 -22.43 -6.23 -21.48
N LYS A 131 -21.87 -5.05 -21.74
CA LYS A 131 -20.42 -4.81 -21.60
C LYS A 131 -19.98 -4.90 -20.14
N THR A 132 -20.82 -4.44 -19.22
CA THR A 132 -20.56 -4.49 -17.78
C THR A 132 -20.50 -5.94 -17.29
N ASP A 133 -21.48 -6.75 -17.66
CA ASP A 133 -21.52 -8.18 -17.32
C ASP A 133 -20.34 -8.93 -17.92
N ALA A 134 -20.01 -8.67 -19.19
CA ALA A 134 -18.85 -9.27 -19.85
C ALA A 134 -17.53 -8.90 -19.14
N PHE A 135 -17.37 -7.64 -18.76
CA PHE A 135 -16.18 -7.15 -18.04
C PHE A 135 -16.01 -7.85 -16.69
N TYR A 136 -17.04 -7.84 -15.84
CA TYR A 136 -16.94 -8.48 -14.53
C TYR A 136 -16.79 -10.00 -14.63
N LYS A 137 -17.42 -10.64 -15.61
CA LYS A 137 -17.24 -12.08 -15.85
C LYS A 137 -15.80 -12.39 -16.23
N GLU A 138 -15.22 -11.64 -17.18
CA GLU A 138 -13.83 -11.85 -17.61
C GLU A 138 -12.83 -11.61 -16.47
N ILE A 139 -13.01 -10.53 -15.68
CA ILE A 139 -12.17 -10.28 -14.50
C ILE A 139 -12.25 -11.44 -13.51
N LYS A 140 -13.45 -11.92 -13.17
CA LYS A 140 -13.62 -13.05 -12.25
C LYS A 140 -12.90 -14.31 -12.74
N GLU A 141 -13.11 -14.69 -14.00
CA GLU A 141 -12.51 -15.90 -14.57
C GLU A 141 -10.98 -15.84 -14.56
N LYS A 142 -10.40 -14.69 -14.93
CA LYS A 142 -8.94 -14.50 -14.95
C LYS A 142 -8.33 -14.58 -13.55
N PHE A 143 -8.95 -13.95 -12.56
CA PHE A 143 -8.41 -13.91 -11.20
C PHE A 143 -8.69 -15.19 -10.40
N HIS A 144 -9.81 -15.87 -10.67
CA HIS A 144 -10.14 -17.13 -9.99
C HIS A 144 -9.15 -18.26 -10.32
N GLY A 145 -8.69 -18.34 -11.58
CA GLY A 145 -7.64 -19.29 -11.99
C GLY A 145 -6.32 -19.13 -11.22
N GLU A 146 -6.11 -17.96 -10.62
CA GLU A 146 -4.88 -17.53 -9.94
C GLU A 146 -5.03 -17.54 -8.40
N GLY A 147 -6.15 -18.09 -7.90
CA GLY A 147 -6.44 -18.26 -6.48
C GLY A 147 -7.01 -17.03 -5.79
N PHE A 148 -7.56 -16.06 -6.54
CA PHE A 148 -8.33 -14.96 -5.97
C PHE A 148 -9.83 -15.31 -5.92
N ASP A 149 -10.46 -14.98 -4.81
CA ASP A 149 -11.91 -15.02 -4.65
C ASP A 149 -12.53 -13.65 -4.95
N THR A 150 -13.86 -13.64 -5.07
CA THR A 150 -14.61 -12.40 -5.27
C THR A 150 -15.58 -12.15 -4.13
N ASP A 151 -15.53 -10.96 -3.56
CA ASP A 151 -16.42 -10.50 -2.50
C ASP A 151 -17.33 -9.38 -3.00
N ARG A 152 -18.57 -9.36 -2.52
CA ARG A 152 -19.58 -8.31 -2.81
C ARG A 152 -20.01 -7.54 -1.55
N THR A 153 -19.47 -7.90 -0.39
CA THR A 153 -19.81 -7.28 0.89
C THR A 153 -19.52 -5.78 0.82
N GLY A 154 -20.51 -4.97 1.20
CA GLY A 154 -20.42 -3.51 1.18
C GLY A 154 -20.67 -2.86 -0.20
N CYS A 155 -20.93 -3.64 -1.26
CA CYS A 155 -21.31 -3.10 -2.57
C CYS A 155 -22.84 -3.09 -2.73
N THR A 156 -23.38 -1.93 -3.12
CA THR A 156 -24.82 -1.77 -3.47
C THR A 156 -25.09 -2.00 -4.96
N SER A 157 -24.06 -2.32 -5.75
CA SER A 157 -24.11 -2.47 -7.22
C SER A 157 -23.44 -3.77 -7.70
N GLN A 158 -23.24 -3.94 -9.01
CA GLN A 158 -22.49 -5.06 -9.60
C GLN A 158 -21.00 -5.07 -9.24
N ALA A 159 -20.50 -4.03 -8.55
CA ALA A 159 -19.11 -3.95 -8.14
C ALA A 159 -18.70 -5.15 -7.27
N ILE A 160 -17.42 -5.52 -7.41
CA ILE A 160 -16.82 -6.65 -6.71
C ILE A 160 -15.48 -6.22 -6.13
N TYR A 161 -15.04 -6.95 -5.12
CA TYR A 161 -13.67 -6.96 -4.65
C TYR A 161 -13.00 -8.26 -5.06
N LEU A 162 -11.74 -8.19 -5.49
CA LEU A 162 -10.84 -9.33 -5.61
C LEU A 162 -10.12 -9.51 -4.28
N VAL A 163 -10.18 -10.72 -3.72
CA VAL A 163 -9.62 -11.02 -2.39
C VAL A 163 -8.72 -12.24 -2.43
N LYS A 164 -7.55 -12.15 -1.76
CA LYS A 164 -6.61 -13.26 -1.55
C LYS A 164 -5.72 -12.91 -0.38
N GLY A 165 -5.71 -13.74 0.68
CA GLY A 165 -5.03 -13.39 1.93
C GLY A 165 -5.55 -12.07 2.50
N LYS A 166 -4.63 -11.11 2.73
CA LYS A 166 -4.96 -9.73 3.15
C LYS A 166 -5.10 -8.78 1.97
N THR A 167 -4.99 -9.24 0.73
CA THR A 167 -5.23 -8.40 -0.46
C THR A 167 -6.72 -8.21 -0.68
N ARG A 168 -7.14 -6.97 -0.93
CA ARG A 168 -8.49 -6.60 -1.30
C ARG A 168 -8.47 -5.45 -2.31
N LEU A 169 -8.87 -5.74 -3.54
CA LEU A 169 -8.91 -4.77 -4.63
C LEU A 169 -10.34 -4.54 -5.11
N TYR A 170 -10.80 -3.30 -5.02
CA TYR A 170 -12.05 -2.86 -5.63
C TYR A 170 -11.93 -2.87 -7.16
N VAL A 171 -12.93 -3.42 -7.83
CA VAL A 171 -12.96 -3.50 -9.30
C VAL A 171 -13.95 -2.49 -9.84
N HIS A 172 -13.43 -1.48 -10.54
CA HIS A 172 -14.19 -0.57 -11.37
C HIS A 172 -13.73 -0.69 -12.84
N PRO A 173 -14.61 -0.52 -13.85
CA PRO A 173 -14.20 -0.67 -15.26
C PRO A 173 -13.13 0.32 -15.73
N MET A 174 -12.92 1.44 -15.04
CA MET A 174 -11.82 2.37 -15.31
C MET A 174 -10.57 2.12 -14.46
N GLU A 175 -10.71 1.43 -13.33
CA GLU A 175 -9.63 1.27 -12.37
C GLU A 175 -9.85 0.07 -11.44
N ILE A 176 -8.81 -0.72 -11.22
CA ILE A 176 -8.76 -1.65 -10.10
C ILE A 176 -7.83 -1.06 -9.04
N SER A 177 -8.35 -0.83 -7.84
CA SER A 177 -7.58 -0.18 -6.77
C SER A 177 -7.91 -0.73 -5.39
N GLY A 178 -6.96 -0.65 -4.47
CA GLY A 178 -7.11 -1.18 -3.11
C GLY A 178 -5.76 -1.57 -2.51
N TYR A 179 -5.79 -2.30 -1.41
CA TYR A 179 -4.57 -2.74 -0.72
C TYR A 179 -4.18 -4.16 -1.11
N CYS A 180 -2.87 -4.39 -1.19
CA CYS A 180 -2.30 -5.63 -1.69
C CYS A 180 -1.06 -6.06 -0.91
N GLU A 181 -0.93 -7.36 -0.69
CA GLU A 181 0.29 -7.97 -0.17
C GLU A 181 1.38 -7.95 -1.24
N THR A 182 2.62 -7.70 -0.83
CA THR A 182 3.80 -7.60 -1.72
C THR A 182 3.87 -8.73 -2.74
N LEU A 183 3.64 -9.96 -2.31
CA LEU A 183 3.76 -11.16 -3.14
C LEU A 183 2.66 -11.29 -4.19
N HIS A 184 1.52 -10.64 -3.98
CA HIS A 184 0.43 -10.68 -4.95
C HIS A 184 0.61 -9.65 -6.07
N ILE A 185 1.45 -8.62 -5.88
CA ILE A 185 1.67 -7.54 -6.87
C ILE A 185 2.13 -8.08 -8.23
N PRO A 186 3.16 -8.95 -8.33
CA PRO A 186 3.61 -9.48 -9.61
C PRO A 186 2.51 -10.28 -10.32
N GLN A 187 1.84 -11.17 -9.59
CA GLN A 187 0.76 -12.01 -10.11
C GLN A 187 -0.40 -11.16 -10.67
N ILE A 188 -0.88 -10.17 -9.90
CA ILE A 188 -1.96 -9.27 -10.33
C ILE A 188 -1.53 -8.46 -11.56
N THR A 189 -0.31 -7.95 -11.54
CA THR A 189 0.24 -7.16 -12.65
C THR A 189 0.32 -8.00 -13.92
N ALA A 190 0.73 -9.26 -13.84
CA ALA A 190 0.81 -10.17 -14.97
C ALA A 190 -0.58 -10.50 -15.54
N ILE A 191 -1.57 -10.80 -14.69
CA ILE A 191 -2.96 -11.04 -15.08
C ILE A 191 -3.50 -9.85 -15.90
N LEU A 192 -3.28 -8.63 -15.40
CA LEU A 192 -3.78 -7.41 -16.04
C LEU A 192 -3.00 -7.04 -17.31
N LYS A 193 -1.68 -7.27 -17.35
CA LYS A 193 -0.84 -7.04 -18.54
C LYS A 193 -1.16 -7.99 -19.68
N LYS A 194 -1.51 -9.24 -19.38
CA LYS A 194 -2.01 -10.20 -20.39
C LYS A 194 -3.26 -9.66 -21.10
N GLY A 195 -3.99 -8.74 -20.46
CA GLY A 195 -5.13 -8.05 -21.02
C GLY A 195 -6.34 -8.97 -21.22
N GLY A 196 -7.39 -8.41 -21.79
CA GLY A 196 -8.63 -9.12 -22.03
C GLY A 196 -9.36 -8.63 -23.28
N ARG A 197 -10.54 -9.21 -23.52
CA ARG A 197 -11.45 -8.73 -24.58
C ARG A 197 -12.18 -7.47 -24.14
N THR A 198 -12.40 -7.30 -22.84
CA THR A 198 -13.19 -6.22 -22.26
C THR A 198 -12.36 -5.08 -21.67
N PHE A 199 -11.03 -5.26 -21.54
CA PHE A 199 -10.17 -4.23 -21.00
C PHE A 199 -8.71 -4.36 -21.48
N ARG A 200 -8.00 -3.23 -21.40
CA ARG A 200 -6.54 -3.15 -21.51
C ARG A 200 -5.97 -2.39 -20.31
N LEU A 201 -4.88 -2.88 -19.73
CA LEU A 201 -4.13 -2.14 -18.73
C LEU A 201 -3.45 -0.92 -19.37
N VAL A 202 -3.68 0.26 -18.81
CA VAL A 202 -3.08 1.52 -19.26
C VAL A 202 -1.90 1.89 -18.37
N LYS A 203 -2.07 1.76 -17.05
CA LYS A 203 -1.09 2.18 -16.06
C LYS A 203 -1.21 1.34 -14.79
N ASP A 204 -0.09 0.93 -14.23
CA ASP A 204 0.05 0.33 -12.91
C ASP A 204 0.86 1.26 -12.00
N THR A 205 0.41 1.50 -10.77
CA THR A 205 1.07 2.40 -9.82
C THR A 205 0.88 1.94 -8.39
N ILE A 206 1.94 2.09 -7.58
CA ILE A 206 1.86 2.02 -6.12
C ILE A 206 1.75 3.43 -5.58
N ALA A 207 0.61 3.77 -4.96
CA ALA A 207 0.41 5.09 -4.36
C ALA A 207 1.19 5.22 -3.05
N GLU A 208 0.97 4.28 -2.13
CA GLU A 208 1.51 4.36 -0.77
C GLU A 208 1.53 3.00 -0.10
N GLU A 209 2.23 2.96 1.04
CA GLU A 209 2.18 1.83 1.97
C GLU A 209 0.89 1.90 2.79
N VAL A 210 0.30 0.74 3.04
CA VAL A 210 -0.94 0.58 3.79
C VAL A 210 -0.69 -0.31 5.01
N TYR A 211 -1.10 0.17 6.17
CA TYR A 211 -0.94 -0.55 7.43
C TYR A 211 -2.22 -1.31 7.78
N SER A 212 -2.08 -2.55 8.24
CA SER A 212 -3.20 -3.35 8.78
C SER A 212 -3.40 -3.09 10.28
N PHE A 213 -3.30 -1.83 10.71
CA PHE A 213 -3.43 -1.46 12.12
C PHE A 213 -4.87 -1.65 12.61
N THR A 214 -5.01 -2.02 13.89
CA THR A 214 -6.25 -1.70 14.62
C THR A 214 -6.27 -0.22 14.97
N ASP A 215 -7.45 0.30 15.34
CA ASP A 215 -7.60 1.68 15.82
C ASP A 215 -6.61 2.02 16.95
N GLU A 216 -6.42 1.12 17.92
CA GLU A 216 -5.50 1.30 19.04
C GLU A 216 -4.05 1.35 18.60
N GLU A 217 -3.67 0.49 17.64
CA GLU A 217 -2.32 0.46 17.09
C GLU A 217 -2.01 1.72 16.27
N GLU A 218 -2.98 2.20 15.50
CA GLU A 218 -2.86 3.46 14.76
C GLU A 218 -2.71 4.65 15.73
N MET A 219 -3.49 4.67 16.82
CA MET A 219 -3.33 5.68 17.87
C MET A 219 -1.95 5.64 18.52
N GLU A 220 -1.43 4.44 18.83
CA GLU A 220 -0.11 4.29 19.43
C GLU A 220 1.01 4.71 18.48
N TYR A 221 0.86 4.39 17.19
CA TYR A 221 1.75 4.89 16.14
C TYR A 221 1.83 6.42 16.15
N TYR A 222 0.69 7.12 16.21
CA TYR A 222 0.69 8.58 16.26
C TYR A 222 1.28 9.13 17.56
N ARG A 223 1.02 8.50 18.72
CA ARG A 223 1.62 8.89 20.00
C ARG A 223 3.13 8.77 19.97
N ALA A 224 3.64 7.63 19.51
CA ALA A 224 5.07 7.38 19.43
C ALA A 224 5.77 8.37 18.48
N ARG A 225 5.14 8.67 17.33
CA ARG A 225 5.74 9.49 16.28
C ARG A 225 5.63 11.00 16.51
N TYR A 226 4.48 11.45 17.03
CA TYR A 226 4.13 12.88 17.10
C TYR A 226 3.89 13.37 18.53
N GLY A 227 3.82 12.50 19.53
CA GLY A 227 3.46 12.88 20.91
C GLY A 227 4.33 13.99 21.50
N THR A 228 5.62 14.04 21.13
CA THR A 228 6.56 15.07 21.62
C THR A 228 6.43 16.42 20.93
N CYS A 229 5.80 16.49 19.75
CA CYS A 229 5.74 17.71 18.93
C CYS A 229 4.33 18.20 18.59
N ILE A 230 3.31 17.35 18.74
CA ILE A 230 1.94 17.64 18.27
C ILE A 230 1.36 18.92 18.90
N HIS A 231 1.54 19.10 20.21
CA HIS A 231 1.04 20.29 20.93
C HIS A 231 1.63 21.59 20.34
N ARG A 232 2.95 21.62 20.07
CA ARG A 232 3.61 22.77 19.44
C ARG A 232 3.07 23.01 18.04
N ASN A 233 2.96 21.95 17.23
CA ASN A 233 2.47 22.05 15.86
C ASN A 233 1.03 22.60 15.80
N ILE A 234 0.18 22.26 16.77
CA ILE A 234 -1.19 22.80 16.88
C ILE A 234 -1.15 24.30 17.19
N LEU A 235 -0.36 24.72 18.19
CA LEU A 235 -0.20 26.12 18.54
C LEU A 235 0.30 26.96 17.34
N ASP A 236 1.27 26.43 16.60
CA ASP A 236 1.80 27.06 15.39
C ASP A 236 0.74 27.17 14.30
N ALA A 237 -0.09 26.14 14.10
CA ALA A 237 -1.14 26.15 13.10
C ALA A 237 -2.20 27.24 13.39
N PHE A 238 -2.65 27.35 14.64
CA PHE A 238 -3.62 28.39 15.05
C PHE A 238 -3.03 29.80 15.08
N SER A 239 -1.71 29.94 15.30
CA SER A 239 -1.06 31.25 15.27
C SER A 239 -0.90 31.79 13.84
N ASN A 240 -0.72 30.89 12.86
CA ASN A 240 -0.39 31.26 11.48
C ASN A 240 -1.58 31.19 10.51
N ARG A 241 -2.73 30.64 10.92
CA ARG A 241 -3.90 30.47 10.05
C ARG A 241 -5.14 31.11 10.64
N ARG A 242 -5.86 31.86 9.81
CA ARG A 242 -7.20 32.37 10.13
C ARG A 242 -8.25 31.46 9.49
N ALA A 243 -8.44 30.28 10.07
CA ALA A 243 -9.44 29.30 9.65
C ALA A 243 -10.20 28.76 10.88
N GLY A 244 -11.34 28.11 10.65
CA GLY A 244 -12.11 27.51 11.74
C GLY A 244 -11.33 26.38 12.43
N LYS A 245 -11.70 26.08 13.68
CA LYS A 245 -11.12 24.98 14.47
C LYS A 245 -11.11 23.68 13.67
N GLU A 246 -12.27 23.28 13.16
CA GLU A 246 -12.43 22.03 12.42
C GLU A 246 -11.57 21.98 11.15
N ASP A 247 -11.41 23.10 10.43
CA ASP A 247 -10.55 23.18 9.25
C ASP A 247 -9.08 22.94 9.59
N ILE A 248 -8.61 23.56 10.69
CA ILE A 248 -7.22 23.43 11.14
C ILE A 248 -6.96 22.01 11.63
N LEU A 249 -7.84 21.45 12.47
CA LEU A 249 -7.68 20.09 13.01
C LEU A 249 -7.75 19.05 11.89
N SER A 250 -8.70 19.17 10.95
CA SER A 250 -8.81 18.27 9.80
C SER A 250 -7.56 18.32 8.93
N MET A 251 -7.07 19.53 8.61
CA MET A 251 -5.82 19.69 7.86
C MET A 251 -4.64 19.05 8.59
N MET A 252 -4.54 19.23 9.91
CA MET A 252 -3.46 18.63 10.69
C MET A 252 -3.54 17.10 10.73
N ALA A 253 -4.74 16.55 10.90
CA ALA A 253 -4.99 15.11 10.84
C ALA A 253 -4.59 14.55 9.47
N SER A 254 -4.98 15.20 8.36
CA SER A 254 -4.61 14.79 7.01
C SER A 254 -3.09 14.73 6.78
N ARG A 255 -2.33 15.62 7.44
CA ARG A 255 -0.86 15.66 7.30
C ARG A 255 -0.13 14.53 8.00
N ILE A 256 -0.71 14.01 9.08
CA ILE A 256 -0.09 12.94 9.86
C ILE A 256 -0.66 11.57 9.50
N ASN A 257 -1.82 11.53 8.85
CA ASN A 257 -2.55 10.33 8.48
C ASN A 257 -1.67 9.35 7.69
N VAL A 258 -1.81 8.08 8.02
CA VAL A 258 -1.26 6.98 7.21
C VAL A 258 -2.42 6.19 6.61
N ALA A 259 -2.25 5.65 5.40
CA ALA A 259 -3.24 4.76 4.85
C ALA A 259 -3.32 3.46 5.67
N THR A 260 -4.54 3.07 6.03
CA THR A 260 -4.81 1.79 6.67
C THR A 260 -5.86 1.01 5.91
N THR A 261 -5.99 -0.28 6.19
CA THR A 261 -7.03 -1.12 5.57
C THR A 261 -8.44 -0.64 5.87
N SER A 262 -8.63 0.12 6.95
CA SER A 262 -9.91 0.72 7.36
C SER A 262 -10.11 2.14 6.80
N HIS A 263 -9.02 2.90 6.64
CA HIS A 263 -9.06 4.33 6.26
C HIS A 263 -8.22 4.62 5.00
N LEU A 264 -8.40 3.81 3.95
CA LEU A 264 -7.60 3.91 2.72
C LEU A 264 -7.85 5.22 1.94
N HIS A 265 -9.11 5.70 1.89
CA HIS A 265 -9.52 6.83 1.06
C HIS A 265 -9.64 8.16 1.82
N GLY A 266 -9.08 8.25 3.02
CA GLY A 266 -8.96 9.50 3.77
C GLY A 266 -9.46 9.43 5.21
N ILE A 267 -9.55 10.62 5.81
CA ILE A 267 -9.86 10.80 7.23
C ILE A 267 -11.34 11.18 7.43
N GLY A 268 -12.03 10.41 8.25
CA GLY A 268 -13.29 10.83 8.89
C GLY A 268 -13.03 11.55 10.22
N TYR A 269 -14.06 12.18 10.78
CA TYR A 269 -14.00 12.78 12.13
C TYR A 269 -13.80 11.72 13.23
N ASP A 270 -14.09 10.46 12.94
CA ASP A 270 -13.89 9.29 13.80
C ASP A 270 -12.53 8.61 13.59
N SER A 271 -11.75 9.03 12.58
CA SER A 271 -10.45 8.41 12.30
C SER A 271 -9.47 8.56 13.46
N PRO A 272 -8.57 7.58 13.69
CA PRO A 272 -7.54 7.68 14.72
C PRO A 272 -6.66 8.92 14.58
N ALA A 273 -6.32 9.32 13.35
CA ALA A 273 -5.56 10.54 13.09
C ALA A 273 -6.29 11.80 13.60
N TYR A 274 -7.59 11.92 13.31
CA TYR A 274 -8.39 13.05 13.77
C TYR A 274 -8.52 13.07 15.30
N ARG A 275 -8.84 11.92 15.89
CA ARG A 275 -8.96 11.75 17.35
C ARG A 275 -7.67 12.12 18.06
N PHE A 276 -6.51 11.66 17.57
CA PHE A 276 -5.22 11.99 18.16
C PHE A 276 -4.95 13.50 18.17
N VAL A 277 -5.20 14.19 17.05
CA VAL A 277 -5.03 15.65 16.94
C VAL A 277 -6.02 16.38 17.84
N HIS A 278 -7.28 15.92 17.88
CA HIS A 278 -8.33 16.52 18.69
C HIS A 278 -8.04 16.37 20.19
N GLU A 279 -7.61 15.19 20.65
CA GLU A 279 -7.21 14.96 22.05
C GLU A 279 -6.04 15.90 22.47
N ALA A 280 -5.07 16.12 21.58
CA ALA A 280 -3.98 17.05 21.84
C ALA A 280 -4.46 18.52 21.89
N TYR A 281 -5.42 18.88 21.03
CA TYR A 281 -6.06 20.19 21.06
C TYR A 281 -6.84 20.41 22.37
N ASP A 282 -7.67 19.45 22.78
CA ASP A 282 -8.47 19.54 24.01
C ASP A 282 -7.57 19.74 25.24
N ARG A 283 -6.42 19.07 25.28
CA ARG A 283 -5.41 19.27 26.33
C ARG A 283 -4.88 20.71 26.35
N LEU A 284 -4.66 21.33 25.18
CA LEU A 284 -4.21 22.73 25.12
C LEU A 284 -5.27 23.70 25.59
N VAL A 285 -6.54 23.47 25.26
CA VAL A 285 -7.67 24.28 25.73
C VAL A 285 -7.84 24.14 27.24
N ASN A 286 -7.88 22.91 27.75
CA ASN A 286 -8.02 22.63 29.18
C ASN A 286 -6.86 23.20 30.01
N ASN A 287 -5.65 23.26 29.44
CA ASN A 287 -4.48 23.87 30.08
C ASN A 287 -4.38 25.39 29.85
N GLY A 288 -5.38 26.02 29.23
CA GLY A 288 -5.44 27.47 28.98
C GLY A 288 -4.41 28.00 27.96
N LYS A 289 -3.76 27.10 27.20
CA LYS A 289 -2.78 27.44 26.15
C LYS A 289 -3.47 27.86 24.84
N LEU A 290 -4.68 27.36 24.60
CA LEU A 290 -5.58 27.82 23.54
C LEU A 290 -6.86 28.37 24.16
N LYS A 291 -7.39 29.45 23.57
CA LYS A 291 -8.69 30.00 23.94
C LYS A 291 -9.64 29.95 22.75
N GLU A 292 -10.80 29.34 22.95
CA GLU A 292 -11.88 29.30 21.97
C GLU A 292 -12.70 30.59 22.01
N ASN A 293 -13.04 31.08 20.83
CA ASN A 293 -13.98 32.17 20.62
C ASN A 293 -14.95 31.77 19.52
N VAL A 294 -16.23 32.09 19.70
CA VAL A 294 -17.26 31.84 18.69
C VAL A 294 -17.38 33.06 17.78
N ARG A 295 -17.36 32.82 16.47
CA ARG A 295 -17.65 33.83 15.45
C ARG A 295 -18.88 33.42 14.67
N GLU A 296 -19.91 34.26 14.72
CA GLU A 296 -21.14 34.07 13.95
C GLU A 296 -20.92 34.58 12.51
N ILE A 297 -21.19 33.74 11.52
CA ILE A 297 -21.16 34.08 10.10
C ILE A 297 -22.45 33.56 9.48
N GLY A 298 -23.40 34.46 9.19
CA GLY A 298 -24.72 34.09 8.70
C GLY A 298 -25.48 33.26 9.73
N CYS A 299 -25.93 32.06 9.35
CA CYS A 299 -26.59 31.11 10.26
C CYS A 299 -25.62 30.10 10.91
N CYS A 300 -24.31 30.28 10.75
CA CYS A 300 -23.29 29.34 11.24
C CYS A 300 -22.47 29.94 12.38
N ASN A 301 -22.22 29.14 13.41
CA ASN A 301 -21.28 29.44 14.48
C ASN A 301 -19.95 28.74 14.20
N ILE A 302 -18.90 29.52 13.94
CA ILE A 302 -17.55 29.00 13.70
C ILE A 302 -16.72 29.18 14.96
N ILE A 303 -16.19 28.08 15.49
CA ILE A 303 -15.24 28.12 16.61
C ILE A 303 -13.87 28.49 16.04
N MET A 304 -13.30 29.57 16.56
CA MET A 304 -11.94 30.00 16.30
C MET A 304 -11.11 29.77 17.57
N ALA A 305 -9.87 29.32 17.44
CA ALA A 305 -8.95 29.24 18.59
C ALA A 305 -7.74 30.15 18.37
N ILE A 306 -7.27 30.78 19.44
CA ILE A 306 -6.09 31.66 19.42
C ILE A 306 -5.11 31.20 20.50
N SER A 307 -3.82 31.17 20.16
CA SER A 307 -2.75 30.88 21.11
C SER A 307 -2.69 31.95 22.21
N ASN A 308 -2.62 31.50 23.46
CA ASN A 308 -2.51 32.39 24.60
C ASN A 308 -1.03 32.70 24.84
N THR A 309 -0.54 33.82 24.32
CA THR A 309 0.87 34.26 24.45
C THR A 309 1.29 34.58 25.89
N ASN A 310 0.36 34.64 26.84
CA ASN A 310 0.63 34.93 28.25
C ASN A 310 0.84 33.67 29.11
N ALA A 311 0.86 32.48 28.51
CA ALA A 311 1.11 31.23 29.19
C ALA A 311 2.50 30.67 28.82
N ILE A 312 3.57 31.33 29.26
CA ILE A 312 4.92 30.76 29.36
C ILE A 312 5.21 30.55 30.84
#